data_AF-H5UQ90-F1
#
_entry.id   AF-H5UQ90-F1
#
_cell.length_a   1.000
_cell.length_b   1.000
_cell.length_c   1.000
_cell.angle_alpha   90.00
_cell.angle_beta   90.00
_cell.angle_gamma   90.00
#
_symmetry.space_group_name_H-M   'P 1'
#
loop_
_entity.id
_entity.type
_entity.pdbx_description
1 polymer ?
#
loop_
_entity_poly.entity_id
_entity_poly.type
_entity_poly.pdbx_seq_one_letter_code
_entity_poly.pdbx_strand_id
1 'polypeptide(L)' 'MSDGASGEAPSPLLSAHTTMRVGGPASRFVVADTVDELVDAVRLVDDAGEPLGVFSGGSNLVVADEGVDATV' A
#
# COMPACT_ATOMS: atom_id res chain seq x y z
N MET A 1 31.60 -11.39 6.80
CA MET A 1 30.34 -10.97 7.43
C MET A 1 29.54 -10.31 6.32
N SER A 2 28.56 -11.03 5.80
CA SER A 2 27.78 -10.62 4.63
C SER A 2 26.77 -9.57 5.07
N ASP A 3 26.91 -8.36 4.56
CA ASP A 3 25.89 -7.31 4.69
C ASP A 3 24.83 -7.58 3.61
N GLY A 4 23.87 -8.44 3.96
CA GLY A 4 22.72 -8.77 3.13
C GLY A 4 21.52 -7.95 3.55
N ALA A 5 21.54 -6.64 3.29
CA ALA A 5 20.30 -5.89 3.21
C ALA A 5 19.57 -6.38 1.96
N SER A 6 18.66 -7.34 2.14
CA SER A 6 17.63 -7.64 1.13
C SER A 6 16.82 -6.36 0.96
N GLY A 7 17.21 -5.52 0.01
CA GLY A 7 16.51 -4.29 -0.29
C GLY A 7 15.15 -4.63 -0.87
N GLU A 8 14.11 -4.57 -0.04
CA GLU A 8 12.72 -4.53 -0.51
C GLU A 8 12.63 -3.41 -1.55
N ALA A 9 12.15 -3.73 -2.75
CA ALA A 9 11.94 -2.70 -3.76
C ALA A 9 10.97 -1.65 -3.18
N PRO A 10 11.22 -0.35 -3.40
CA PRO A 10 10.36 0.69 -2.83
C PRO A 10 8.92 0.51 -3.32
N SER A 11 7.96 0.66 -2.41
CA SER A 11 6.53 0.67 -2.74
C SER A 11 6.26 1.68 -3.87
N PRO A 12 5.37 1.37 -4.84
CA PRO A 12 4.97 2.32 -5.85
C PRO A 12 4.37 3.59 -5.23
N LEU A 13 4.47 4.71 -5.95
CA LEU A 13 3.82 5.96 -5.56
C LEU A 13 2.32 5.86 -5.81
N LEU A 14 1.52 6.29 -4.83
CA LEU A 14 0.06 6.28 -4.95
C LEU A 14 -0.46 7.24 -6.02
N SER A 15 0.31 8.27 -6.39
CA SER A 15 0.04 9.11 -7.56
C SER A 15 -0.11 8.34 -8.87
N ALA A 16 0.50 7.16 -9.01
CA ALA A 16 0.30 6.29 -10.18
C ALA A 16 -1.06 5.58 -10.20
N HIS A 17 -1.79 5.60 -9.09
CA HIS A 17 -3.04 4.87 -8.86
C HIS A 17 -4.23 5.80 -8.50
N THR A 18 -4.02 7.11 -8.44
CA THR A 18 -5.09 8.10 -8.23
C THR A 18 -5.37 8.89 -9.50
N THR A 19 -6.64 9.27 -9.72
CA THR A 19 -7.01 10.09 -10.89
C THR A 19 -6.43 11.50 -10.83
N MET A 20 -6.28 12.04 -9.61
CA MET A 20 -5.67 13.35 -9.35
C MET A 20 -4.15 13.34 -9.52
N ARG A 21 -3.53 12.16 -9.65
CA ARG A 21 -2.07 11.98 -9.81
C ARG A 21 -1.25 12.60 -8.69
N VAL A 22 -1.78 12.54 -7.47
CA VAL A 22 -1.12 12.97 -6.23
C VAL A 22 -1.03 11.79 -5.28
N GLY A 23 -0.01 11.80 -4.42
CA GLY A 23 0.23 10.75 -3.43
C GLY A 23 1.65 10.21 -3.45
N GLY A 24 2.28 10.23 -2.28
CA GLY A 24 3.56 9.59 -1.99
C GLY A 24 3.47 8.07 -1.86
N PRO A 25 4.50 7.42 -1.28
CA PRO A 25 4.52 5.97 -1.10
C PRO A 25 3.58 5.50 0.02
N ALA A 26 3.23 4.22 -0.01
CA ALA A 26 2.70 3.52 1.15
C ALA A 26 3.81 2.72 1.84
N SER A 27 3.63 2.32 3.10
CA SER A 27 4.54 1.38 3.77
C SER A 27 4.54 0.02 3.07
N ARG A 28 3.38 -0.41 2.58
CA ARG A 28 3.22 -1.59 1.73
C ARG A 28 2.06 -1.38 0.75
N PHE A 29 2.21 -1.87 -0.48
CA PHE A 29 1.17 -1.83 -1.51
C PHE A 29 0.78 -3.25 -1.92
N VAL A 30 -0.51 -3.59 -1.81
CA VAL A 30 -1.05 -4.92 -2.12
C VAL A 30 -2.16 -4.78 -3.17
N VAL A 31 -2.04 -5.56 -4.24
CA VAL A 31 -3.13 -5.72 -5.22
C VAL A 31 -3.85 -7.02 -4.92
N ALA A 32 -5.16 -6.94 -4.71
CA ALA A 32 -6.04 -8.09 -4.62
C ALA A 32 -6.93 -8.14 -5.88
N ASP A 33 -6.81 -9.22 -6.66
CA ASP A 33 -7.59 -9.45 -7.88
C ASP A 33 -8.86 -10.26 -7.59
N THR A 34 -8.95 -10.87 -6.40
CA THR A 34 -10.11 -11.64 -5.93
C THR A 34 -10.60 -11.20 -4.56
N VAL A 35 -11.83 -11.58 -4.22
CA VAL A 35 -12.40 -11.34 -2.88
C VAL A 35 -11.63 -12.10 -1.81
N ASP A 36 -11.20 -13.33 -2.09
CA ASP A 36 -10.47 -14.14 -1.12
C ASP A 36 -9.09 -13.52 -0.82
N GLU A 37 -8.38 -13.04 -1.84
CA GLU A 37 -7.12 -12.30 -1.67
C GLU A 37 -7.30 -11.02 -0.85
N LEU A 38 -8.39 -10.27 -1.08
CA LEU A 38 -8.70 -9.09 -0.28
C LEU A 38 -8.92 -9.47 1.19
N VAL A 39 -9.73 -10.50 1.46
CA VAL A 39 -10.00 -10.97 2.83
C VAL A 39 -8.72 -11.42 3.52
N ASP A 40 -7.86 -12.15 2.83
CA ASP A 40 -6.59 -12.64 3.38
C ASP A 40 -5.62 -11.49 3.65
N ALA A 41 -5.55 -10.48 2.76
CA ALA A 41 -4.73 -9.29 2.98
C ALA A 41 -5.20 -8.49 4.21
N VAL A 42 -6.51 -8.28 4.36
CA VAL A 42 -7.08 -7.57 5.53
C VAL A 42 -6.74 -8.32 6.82
N ARG A 43 -6.95 -9.65 6.85
CA ARG A 43 -6.65 -10.47 8.03
C ARG A 43 -5.18 -10.41 8.42
N LEU A 44 -4.28 -10.47 7.44
CA LEU A 44 -2.84 -10.40 7.69
C LEU A 44 -2.44 -9.08 8.37
N VAL A 45 -2.99 -7.96 7.89
CA VAL A 45 -2.70 -6.62 8.43
C VAL A 45 -3.34 -6.43 9.82
N ASP A 46 -4.57 -6.91 10.00
CA ASP A 46 -5.26 -6.90 11.29
C ASP A 46 -4.52 -7.74 12.34
N ASP A 47 -4.08 -8.96 12.00
CA ASP A 47 -3.32 -9.85 12.89
C ASP A 47 -1.95 -9.25 13.26
N ALA A 48 -1.35 -8.45 12.38
CA ALA A 48 -0.12 -7.72 12.62
C ALA A 48 -0.32 -6.45 13.46
N GLY A 49 -1.56 -5.96 13.60
CA GLY A 49 -1.87 -4.71 14.29
C GLY A 49 -1.35 -3.47 13.54
N GLU A 50 -1.23 -3.56 12.22
CA GLU A 50 -0.71 -2.49 11.36
C GLU A 50 -1.85 -1.63 10.78
N PRO A 51 -1.62 -0.34 10.47
CA PRO A 51 -2.62 0.48 9.80
C PRO A 51 -2.94 -0.03 8.39
N LEU A 52 -4.24 -0.07 8.06
CA LEU A 52 -4.76 -0.50 6.77
C LEU A 52 -5.53 0.64 6.07
N GLY A 53 -5.22 0.88 4.79
CA GLY A 53 -6.07 1.60 3.85
C GLY A 53 -6.57 0.66 2.76
N VAL A 54 -7.77 0.90 2.22
CA VAL A 54 -8.28 0.15 1.05
C VAL A 54 -8.88 1.12 0.08
N PHE A 55 -8.54 0.98 -1.20
CA PHE A 55 -9.13 1.77 -2.27
C PHE A 55 -9.27 0.98 -3.57
N SER A 56 -10.13 1.47 -4.46
CA SER A 56 -10.33 0.89 -5.78
C SER A 56 -9.59 1.71 -6.84
N GLY A 57 -10.29 2.38 -7.75
CA GLY A 57 -9.68 3.17 -8.83
C GLY A 57 -9.11 4.53 -8.42
N GLY A 58 -9.06 4.85 -7.11
CA GLY A 58 -8.44 6.07 -6.59
C GLY A 58 -9.07 7.38 -7.10
N SER A 59 -10.33 7.38 -7.54
CA SER A 59 -10.95 8.53 -8.21
C SER A 59 -11.37 9.66 -7.27
N ASN A 60 -11.42 9.39 -5.97
CA ASN A 60 -11.84 10.31 -4.92
C ASN A 60 -10.85 10.30 -3.74
N LEU A 61 -9.56 10.21 -4.05
CA LEU A 61 -8.48 10.23 -3.06
C LEU A 61 -7.57 11.43 -3.28
N VAL A 62 -7.23 12.08 -2.18
CA VAL A 62 -6.11 13.02 -2.08
C VAL A 62 -5.17 12.45 -1.03
N VAL A 63 -4.02 11.96 -1.49
CA VAL A 63 -2.97 11.41 -0.63
C VAL A 63 -1.85 12.44 -0.57
N ALA A 64 -1.29 12.66 0.62
CA ALA A 64 -0.20 13.61 0.81
C ALA A 64 1.07 13.14 0.06
N ASP A 65 1.92 14.09 -0.34
CA ASP A 65 3.18 13.78 -1.03
C ASP A 65 4.16 12.99 -0.16
N GLU A 66 4.04 13.11 1.17
CA GLU A 66 4.79 12.31 2.15
C GLU A 66 4.36 10.83 2.17
N GLY A 67 3.18 10.51 1.62
CA GLY A 67 2.65 9.16 1.58
C GLY A 67 1.75 8.81 2.75
N VAL A 68 1.63 7.52 3.03
CA VAL A 68 0.86 6.96 4.14
C VAL A 68 1.66 5.87 4.84
N ASP A 69 1.73 5.94 6.18
CA ASP A 69 2.33 4.88 7.00
C ASP A 69 1.30 3.77 7.25
N ALA A 70 0.95 3.05 6.18
CA ALA A 70 -0.05 1.99 6.18
C ALA A 70 0.25 0.96 5.08
N THR A 71 -0.28 -0.25 5.25
CA THR A 71 -0.53 -1.15 4.11
C THR A 71 -1.75 -0.63 3.36
N VAL A 72 -1.66 -0.55 2.03
CA VAL A 72 -2.76 -0.11 1.15
C VAL A 72 -3.03 -1.07 0.00
#